data_AF-A0A2X3F9K1-F1
#
_entry.id   AF-A0A2X3F9K1-F1
#
_cell.length_a   1.000
_cell.length_b   1.000
_cell.length_c   1.000
_cell.angle_alpha   90.00
_cell.angle_beta   90.00
_cell.angle_gamma   90.00
#
_symmetry.space_group_name_H-M   'P 1'
#
loop_
_entity.id
_entity.type
_entity.pdbx_description
1 polymer ?
#
loop_
_entity_poly.entity_id
_entity_poly.type
_entity_poly.pdbx_seq_one_letter_code
_entity_poly.pdbx_strand_id
1 'polypeptide(L)'
;MSDNVLLALPCHAQVSAEALKRDGVAACLLKPLTTTRLLPALVATSHALASAPLMQIDSHKLPMTVMAVDDNPANLKLIGALLDDLVQQVILCDSGQQAVDKAKQLQMDLILMDIQMPDMDGIRACELIHHLSHHQQTPVIAVTAHALGGPA
;
A
#
# COMPACT_ATOMS: atom_id res chain seq x y z
N MET A 1 12.85 -7.56 19.48
CA MET A 1 13.11 -6.12 19.23
C MET A 1 13.56 -6.03 17.79
N SER A 2 12.84 -5.28 16.97
CA SER A 2 13.00 -5.30 15.51
C SER A 2 13.65 -4.01 15.06
N ASP A 3 14.90 -4.09 14.60
CA ASP A 3 15.76 -2.96 14.17
C ASP A 3 15.31 -2.32 12.83
N ASN A 4 14.06 -2.51 12.42
CA ASN A 4 13.55 -2.21 11.08
C ASN A 4 12.35 -1.24 11.09
N VAL A 5 12.10 -0.54 12.20
CA VAL A 5 10.94 0.37 12.30
C VAL A 5 11.33 1.79 11.91
N LEU A 6 10.66 2.35 10.91
CA LEU A 6 10.79 3.74 10.48
C LEU A 6 9.56 4.54 10.95
N LEU A 7 9.76 5.58 11.76
CA LEU A 7 8.66 6.33 12.36
C LEU A 7 8.39 7.66 11.64
N ALA A 8 7.16 7.88 11.17
CA ALA A 8 6.76 9.13 10.53
C ALA A 8 6.05 10.08 11.51
N LEU A 9 6.72 11.15 11.91
CA LEU A 9 6.31 12.13 12.91
C LEU A 9 5.67 13.38 12.29
N PRO A 10 4.69 14.03 12.95
CA PRO A 10 4.25 15.38 12.61
C PRO A 10 5.39 16.40 12.67
N CYS A 11 5.36 17.45 11.83
CA CYS A 11 6.43 18.46 11.72
C CYS A 11 6.75 19.22 13.04
N HIS A 12 5.86 19.17 14.02
CA HIS A 12 5.99 19.82 15.34
C HIS A 12 6.24 18.84 16.50
N ALA A 13 6.44 17.55 16.22
CA ALA A 13 6.70 16.57 17.26
C ALA A 13 8.16 16.67 17.74
N GLN A 14 8.35 17.00 19.02
CA GLN A 14 9.65 16.87 19.69
C GLN A 14 9.75 15.47 20.29
N VAL A 15 10.61 14.62 19.71
CA VAL A 15 10.82 13.25 20.20
C VAL A 15 12.30 13.01 20.49
N SER A 16 12.59 12.39 21.63
CA SER A 16 13.97 12.07 22.03
C SER A 16 14.53 10.90 21.23
N ALA A 17 15.64 11.14 20.53
CA ALA A 17 16.35 10.13 19.75
C ALA A 17 16.80 8.92 20.60
N GLU A 18 17.08 9.12 21.89
CA GLU A 18 17.54 8.06 22.80
C GLU A 18 16.41 7.15 23.30
N ALA A 19 15.18 7.66 23.36
CA ALA A 19 14.00 6.84 23.65
C ALA A 19 13.64 5.99 22.43
N LEU A 20 13.64 6.60 21.25
CA LEU A 20 13.34 5.93 19.98
C LEU A 20 14.29 4.77 19.67
N LYS A 21 15.60 4.94 19.93
CA LYS A 21 16.58 3.86 19.77
C LYS A 21 16.34 2.69 20.73
N ARG A 22 15.90 2.96 21.97
CA ARG A 22 15.57 1.91 22.95
C ARG A 22 14.35 1.10 22.54
N ASP A 23 13.43 1.71 21.80
CA ASP A 23 12.22 1.08 21.29
C ASP A 23 12.44 0.34 19.95
N GLY A 24 13.68 0.29 19.45
CA GLY A 24 14.02 -0.41 18.19
C GLY A 24 13.71 0.39 16.92
N VAL A 25 13.54 1.72 17.02
CA VAL A 25 13.31 2.58 15.86
C VAL A 25 14.63 2.90 15.16
N ALA A 26 14.72 2.55 13.88
CA ALA A 26 15.91 2.73 13.06
C ALA A 26 16.09 4.19 12.60
N ALA A 27 14.99 4.87 12.28
CA ALA A 27 15.00 6.27 11.87
C ALA A 27 13.61 6.92 12.00
N CYS A 28 13.60 8.26 11.97
CA CYS A 28 12.37 9.06 12.02
C CYS A 28 12.30 10.02 10.83
N LEU A 29 11.13 10.14 10.23
CA LEU A 29 10.82 11.05 9.13
C LEU A 29 9.75 12.04 9.56
N LEU A 30 9.81 13.27 9.05
CA LEU A 30 8.77 14.27 9.30
C LEU A 30 7.74 14.26 8.16
N LYS A 31 6.46 14.42 8.49
CA LYS A 31 5.39 14.65 7.51
C LYS A 31 5.43 16.10 6.98
N PRO A 32 5.14 16.31 5.68
CA PRO A 32 4.68 15.33 4.71
C PRO A 32 5.82 14.41 4.22
N LEU A 33 5.54 13.11 4.15
CA LEU A 33 6.49 12.12 3.65
C LEU A 33 6.67 12.34 2.15
N THR A 34 7.82 12.89 1.78
CA THR A 34 8.21 13.14 0.39
C THR A 34 9.18 12.07 -0.07
N THR A 35 9.15 11.73 -1.36
CA THR A 35 10.04 10.74 -1.98
C THR A 35 11.51 11.03 -1.69
N THR A 36 11.90 12.31 -1.67
CA THR A 36 13.27 12.78 -1.38
C THR A 36 13.73 12.53 0.05
N ARG A 37 12.80 12.40 1.02
CA ARG A 37 13.10 12.10 2.42
C ARG A 37 12.98 10.61 2.72
N LEU A 38 12.02 9.96 2.07
CA LEU A 38 11.68 8.55 2.30
C LEU A 38 12.69 7.59 1.68
N LEU A 39 13.10 7.82 0.43
CA LEU A 39 14.05 6.93 -0.26
C LEU A 39 15.40 6.83 0.47
N PRO A 40 16.06 7.94 0.88
CA PRO A 40 17.34 7.83 1.59
C PRO A 40 17.22 7.12 2.94
N ALA A 41 16.10 7.29 3.65
CA ALA A 41 15.88 6.63 4.92
C ALA A 41 15.70 5.12 4.76
N LEU A 42 14.94 4.67 3.76
CA LEU A 42 14.80 3.25 3.44
C LEU A 42 16.13 2.62 3.02
N VAL A 43 16.91 3.32 2.18
CA VAL A 43 18.23 2.86 1.74
C VAL A 43 19.20 2.76 2.92
N ALA A 44 19.25 3.77 3.80
CA ALA A 44 20.10 3.77 4.98
C ALA A 44 19.75 2.63 5.96
N THR A 45 18.46 2.34 6.16
CA THR A 45 18.02 1.21 6.99
C THR A 45 18.29 -0.14 6.33
N SER A 46 18.24 -0.22 4.99
CA SER A 46 18.60 -1.45 4.26
C SER A 46 20.10 -1.77 4.27
N HIS A 47 20.98 -0.76 4.41
CA HIS A 47 22.42 -0.97 4.39
C HIS A 47 22.98 -1.69 5.63
N ALA A 48 22.17 -1.87 6.69
CA ALA A 48 22.51 -2.79 7.77
C ALA A 48 22.38 -4.29 7.35
N LEU A 49 21.79 -4.59 6.19
CA LEU A 49 21.55 -5.96 5.70
C LEU A 49 22.12 -6.29 4.32
N ALA A 50 22.77 -5.37 3.60
CA ALA A 50 23.37 -5.73 2.32
C ALA A 50 24.59 -4.86 1.94
N SER A 51 25.76 -5.49 2.04
CA SER A 51 26.88 -5.25 1.14
C SER A 51 26.50 -5.76 -0.26
N ALA A 52 25.74 -4.98 -1.02
CA ALA A 52 25.52 -5.22 -2.44
C ALA A 52 25.65 -3.88 -3.18
N PRO A 53 26.32 -3.86 -4.35
CA PRO A 53 26.58 -2.62 -5.07
C PRO A 53 25.26 -1.95 -5.43
N LEU A 54 25.24 -0.62 -5.31
CA LEU A 54 24.16 0.26 -5.75
C LEU A 54 23.90 0.02 -7.24
N MET A 55 23.02 -0.93 -7.56
CA MET A 55 22.52 -1.12 -8.91
C MET A 55 21.64 0.08 -9.26
N GLN A 56 21.88 0.59 -10.46
CA GLN A 56 21.17 1.69 -11.09
C GLN A 56 19.66 1.57 -10.88
N ILE A 57 19.02 2.73 -10.66
CA ILE A 57 17.56 2.87 -10.69
C ILE A 57 17.13 2.68 -12.14
N ASP A 58 17.14 1.44 -12.61
CA ASP A 58 16.45 1.07 -13.82
C ASP A 58 14.96 1.10 -13.48
N SER A 59 14.24 1.91 -14.25
CA SER A 59 12.79 2.10 -14.23
C SER A 59 12.04 0.82 -14.60
N HIS A 60 12.20 -0.23 -13.81
CA HIS A 60 11.49 -1.49 -13.97
C HIS A 60 10.33 -1.52 -12.99
N LYS A 61 9.11 -1.46 -13.54
CA LYS A 61 7.86 -1.69 -12.81
C LYS A 61 8.00 -2.98 -12.01
N LEU A 62 7.47 -3.01 -10.79
CA LEU A 62 7.44 -4.21 -9.96
C LEU A 62 6.66 -5.31 -10.70
N PRO A 63 7.14 -6.57 -10.74
CA PRO A 63 6.47 -7.67 -11.40
C PRO A 63 5.25 -8.15 -10.60
N MET A 64 4.30 -7.25 -10.37
CA MET A 64 3.10 -7.46 -9.59
C MET A 64 1.86 -7.15 -10.42
N THR A 65 0.79 -7.89 -10.15
CA THR A 65 -0.56 -7.64 -10.62
C THR A 65 -1.39 -7.08 -9.48
N VAL A 66 -1.82 -5.84 -9.61
CA VAL A 66 -2.61 -5.13 -8.58
C VAL A 66 -4.01 -4.86 -9.09
N MET A 67 -5.03 -5.17 -8.28
CA MET A 67 -6.40 -4.71 -8.51
C MET A 67 -6.63 -3.37 -7.85
N ALA A 68 -7.32 -2.46 -8.52
CA ALA A 68 -7.94 -1.30 -7.90
C ALA A 68 -9.46 -1.36 -8.12
N VAL A 69 -10.23 -1.16 -7.06
CA VAL A 69 -11.69 -1.23 -7.07
C VAL A 69 -12.26 0.03 -6.44
N ASP A 70 -13.04 0.79 -7.21
CA ASP A 70 -13.69 2.03 -6.78
C ASP A 70 -14.87 2.32 -7.75
N ASP A 71 -16.04 2.68 -7.23
CA ASP A 71 -17.23 2.96 -8.05
C ASP A 71 -17.18 4.34 -8.72
N ASN A 72 -16.28 5.22 -8.27
CA ASN A 72 -16.05 6.51 -8.86
C ASN A 72 -14.98 6.42 -9.97
N PRO A 73 -15.34 6.67 -11.24
CA PRO A 73 -14.40 6.56 -12.36
C PRO A 73 -13.24 7.57 -12.28
N ALA A 74 -13.37 8.68 -11.54
CA ALA A 74 -12.28 9.62 -11.34
C ALA A 74 -11.21 9.06 -10.39
N ASN A 75 -11.62 8.44 -9.29
CA ASN A 75 -10.72 7.79 -8.34
C ASN A 75 -10.03 6.59 -8.99
N LEU A 76 -10.79 5.76 -9.70
CA LEU A 76 -10.25 4.59 -10.38
C LEU A 76 -9.18 4.98 -11.42
N LYS A 77 -9.40 6.06 -12.18
CA LYS A 77 -8.39 6.63 -13.10
C LYS A 77 -7.16 7.15 -12.37
N LEU A 78 -7.35 7.84 -11.25
CA LEU A 78 -6.25 8.35 -10.44
C LEU A 78 -5.38 7.22 -9.90
N ILE A 79 -6.00 6.20 -9.28
CA ILE A 79 -5.29 5.03 -8.76
C ILE A 79 -4.59 4.28 -9.90
N GLY A 80 -5.26 4.10 -11.04
CA GLY A 80 -4.68 3.49 -12.22
C GLY A 80 -3.42 4.22 -12.70
N ALA A 81 -3.46 5.54 -12.80
CA ALA A 81 -2.30 6.34 -13.20
C ALA A 81 -1.14 6.25 -12.18
N LEU A 82 -1.44 6.23 -10.89
CA LEU A 82 -0.42 6.09 -9.84
C LEU A 82 0.25 4.71 -9.87
N LEU A 83 -0.52 3.66 -10.14
CA LEU A 83 0.00 2.30 -10.18
C LEU A 83 0.70 1.96 -11.49
N ASP A 84 0.32 2.59 -12.61
CA ASP A 84 0.90 2.27 -13.91
C ASP A 84 2.42 2.46 -13.91
N ASP A 85 2.95 3.49 -13.25
CA ASP A 85 4.40 3.71 -13.15
C ASP A 85 5.10 2.76 -12.16
N LEU A 86 4.36 2.04 -11.32
CA LEU A 86 4.88 1.26 -10.20
C LEU A 86 4.83 -0.25 -10.43
N VAL A 87 3.80 -0.77 -11.09
CA VAL A 87 3.55 -2.22 -11.20
C VAL A 87 3.28 -2.67 -12.64
N GLN A 88 3.65 -3.91 -12.93
CA GLN A 88 3.61 -4.50 -14.26
C GLN A 88 2.18 -4.56 -14.83
N GLN A 89 1.20 -4.83 -13.99
CA GLN A 89 -0.20 -4.95 -14.41
C GLN A 89 -1.15 -4.34 -13.37
N VAL A 90 -2.04 -3.48 -13.86
CA VAL A 90 -3.13 -2.89 -13.07
C VAL A 90 -4.45 -3.38 -13.63
N ILE A 91 -5.31 -3.90 -12.77
CA ILE A 91 -6.67 -4.33 -13.10
C ILE A 91 -7.62 -3.36 -12.42
N LEU A 92 -8.36 -2.60 -13.22
CA LEU A 92 -9.33 -1.62 -12.73
C LEU A 92 -10.72 -2.25 -12.70
N CYS A 93 -11.40 -2.10 -11.57
CA CYS A 93 -12.76 -2.56 -11.36
C CYS A 93 -13.65 -1.42 -10.86
N ASP A 94 -14.83 -1.26 -11.46
CA ASP A 94 -15.80 -0.21 -11.11
C ASP A 94 -16.85 -0.64 -10.07
N SER A 95 -16.76 -1.88 -9.60
CA SER A 95 -17.72 -2.45 -8.66
C SER A 95 -17.12 -3.66 -7.94
N GLY A 96 -17.62 -3.93 -6.74
CA GLY A 96 -17.24 -5.14 -6.01
C GLY A 96 -17.54 -6.41 -6.81
N GLN A 97 -18.64 -6.44 -7.57
CA GLN A 97 -19.03 -7.64 -8.35
C GLN A 97 -18.03 -7.91 -9.47
N GLN A 98 -17.62 -6.86 -10.19
CA GLN A 98 -16.59 -6.95 -11.20
C GLN A 98 -15.25 -7.42 -10.61
N ALA A 99 -14.90 -6.94 -9.41
CA ALA A 99 -13.70 -7.37 -8.69
C ALA A 99 -13.72 -8.87 -8.36
N VAL A 100 -14.85 -9.39 -7.84
CA VAL A 100 -15.03 -10.82 -7.56
C VAL A 100 -14.93 -11.65 -8.84
N ASP A 101 -15.53 -11.20 -9.94
CA ASP A 101 -15.51 -11.94 -11.20
C ASP A 101 -14.12 -11.95 -11.85
N LYS A 102 -13.34 -10.88 -11.68
CA LYS A 102 -11.93 -10.86 -12.09
C LYS A 102 -11.05 -11.76 -11.22
N ALA A 103 -11.24 -11.75 -9.91
CA ALA A 103 -10.49 -12.61 -8.97
C ALA A 103 -10.74 -14.12 -9.21
N LYS A 104 -11.89 -14.50 -9.80
CA LYS A 104 -12.12 -15.89 -10.22
C LYS A 104 -11.23 -16.34 -11.38
N GLN A 105 -10.75 -15.39 -12.20
CA GLN A 105 -10.06 -15.67 -13.47
C GLN A 105 -8.57 -15.36 -13.40
N LEU A 106 -8.17 -14.41 -12.56
CA LEU A 106 -6.83 -13.84 -12.52
C LEU A 106 -6.30 -13.89 -11.10
N GLN A 107 -5.05 -14.34 -10.94
CA GLN A 107 -4.34 -14.23 -9.67
C GLN A 107 -3.76 -12.82 -9.52
N MET A 108 -3.70 -12.34 -8.27
CA MET A 108 -3.37 -10.97 -7.93
C MET A 108 -2.50 -10.95 -6.68
N ASP A 109 -1.53 -10.05 -6.67
CA ASP A 109 -0.57 -9.90 -5.58
C ASP A 109 -1.08 -8.91 -4.52
N LEU A 110 -1.96 -7.99 -4.92
CA LEU A 110 -2.53 -6.96 -4.05
C LEU A 110 -3.88 -6.46 -4.59
N ILE A 111 -4.78 -6.10 -3.67
CA ILE A 111 -6.07 -5.47 -4.01
C ILE A 111 -6.19 -4.16 -3.23
N LEU A 112 -6.41 -3.06 -3.94
CA LEU A 112 -6.89 -1.79 -3.38
C LEU A 112 -8.41 -1.77 -3.54
N MET A 113 -9.15 -1.64 -2.44
CA MET A 113 -10.61 -1.80 -2.43
C MET A 113 -11.26 -0.62 -1.72
N ASP A 114 -12.16 0.11 -2.39
CA ASP A 114 -13.06 1.03 -1.70
C ASP A 114 -14.04 0.24 -0.82
N ILE A 115 -14.23 0.69 0.42
CA ILE A 115 -15.21 0.10 1.33
C ILE A 115 -16.62 0.48 0.89
N GLN A 116 -16.84 1.73 0.46
CA GLN A 116 -18.17 2.28 0.25
C GLN A 116 -18.54 2.25 -1.23
N MET A 117 -19.14 1.15 -1.69
CA MET A 117 -19.63 1.00 -3.06
C MET A 117 -21.13 0.65 -3.08
N PRO A 118 -21.87 1.03 -4.14
CA PRO A 118 -23.26 0.64 -4.34
C PRO A 118 -23.39 -0.88 -4.59
N ASP A 119 -24.56 -1.41 -4.27
CA ASP A 119 -24.96 -2.82 -4.42
C ASP A 119 -24.19 -3.83 -3.56
N MET A 120 -22.87 -3.84 -3.64
CA MET A 120 -21.98 -4.66 -2.82
C MET A 120 -20.81 -3.84 -2.29
N ASP A 121 -20.73 -3.74 -0.96
CA ASP A 121 -19.64 -3.06 -0.28
C ASP A 121 -18.30 -3.80 -0.43
N GLY A 122 -17.19 -3.07 -0.20
CA GLY A 122 -15.84 -3.60 -0.34
C GLY A 122 -15.48 -4.68 0.67
N ILE A 123 -16.15 -4.70 1.83
CA ILE A 123 -15.94 -5.73 2.86
C ILE A 123 -16.49 -7.06 2.33
N ARG A 124 -17.71 -7.06 1.80
CA ARG A 124 -18.35 -8.23 1.24
C ARG A 124 -17.63 -8.74 -0.01
N ALA A 125 -17.17 -7.83 -0.87
CA ALA A 125 -16.33 -8.17 -2.01
C ALA A 125 -15.03 -8.86 -1.56
N CYS A 126 -14.36 -8.32 -0.54
CA CYS A 126 -13.15 -8.89 0.05
C CYS A 126 -13.40 -10.30 0.60
N GLU A 127 -14.48 -10.49 1.37
CA GLU A 127 -14.88 -11.81 1.88
C GLU A 127 -15.03 -12.82 0.73
N LEU A 128 -15.78 -12.48 -0.32
CA LEU A 128 -16.00 -13.37 -1.46
C LEU A 128 -14.71 -13.70 -2.20
N ILE A 129 -13.80 -12.73 -2.34
CA ILE A 129 -12.48 -12.94 -2.96
C ILE A 129 -11.64 -13.89 -2.10
N HIS A 130 -11.61 -13.73 -0.78
CA HIS A 130 -10.86 -14.62 0.13
C HIS A 130 -11.42 -16.05 0.20
N HIS A 131 -12.66 -16.28 -0.20
CA HIS A 131 -13.21 -17.63 -0.38
C HIS A 131 -12.67 -18.36 -1.63
N LEU A 132 -12.03 -17.65 -2.56
CA LEU A 132 -11.40 -18.24 -3.73
C LEU A 132 -10.04 -18.85 -3.34
N SER A 133 -9.79 -20.09 -3.78
CA SER A 133 -8.58 -20.86 -3.43
C SER A 133 -7.26 -20.14 -3.71
N HIS A 134 -7.22 -19.28 -4.74
CA HIS A 134 -6.03 -18.55 -5.15
C HIS A 134 -5.84 -17.20 -4.43
N HIS A 135 -6.80 -16.79 -3.60
CA HIS A 135 -6.85 -15.47 -2.99
C HIS A 135 -7.02 -15.46 -1.48
N GLN A 136 -7.03 -16.62 -0.82
CA GLN A 136 -7.18 -16.75 0.63
C GLN A 136 -6.20 -15.89 1.44
N GLN A 137 -5.01 -15.61 0.88
CA GLN A 137 -3.95 -14.83 1.51
C GLN A 137 -3.62 -13.55 0.73
N THR A 138 -4.36 -13.22 -0.32
CA THR A 138 -4.10 -11.99 -1.09
C THR A 138 -4.37 -10.78 -0.19
N PRO A 139 -3.38 -9.89 0.01
CA PRO A 139 -3.56 -8.71 0.83
C PRO A 139 -4.57 -7.76 0.18
N VAL A 140 -5.46 -7.20 1.01
CA VAL A 140 -6.42 -6.18 0.62
C VAL A 140 -6.17 -4.93 1.44
N ILE A 141 -5.90 -3.80 0.76
CA ILE A 141 -5.80 -2.49 1.36
C ILE A 141 -7.12 -1.77 1.12
N ALA A 142 -7.83 -1.48 2.21
CA ALA A 142 -9.01 -0.64 2.15
C ALA A 142 -8.61 0.80 1.82
N VAL A 143 -9.27 1.37 0.81
CA VAL A 143 -9.16 2.78 0.42
C VAL A 143 -10.45 3.45 0.84
N THR A 144 -10.39 4.53 1.63
CA THR A 144 -11.59 5.29 2.01
C THR A 144 -11.30 6.78 1.84
N ALA A 145 -12.18 7.49 1.12
CA ALA A 145 -12.09 8.95 1.00
C ALA A 145 -12.53 9.67 2.29
N HIS A 146 -13.34 9.01 3.13
CA HIS A 146 -13.61 9.44 4.50
C HIS A 146 -12.59 8.82 5.44
N ALA A 147 -11.80 9.66 6.11
CA ALA A 147 -11.07 9.22 7.29
C ALA A 147 -12.12 8.67 8.28
N LEU A 148 -11.94 7.41 8.72
CA LEU A 148 -12.64 6.90 9.89
C LEU A 148 -12.44 7.91 11.01
N GLY A 149 -13.50 8.66 11.33
CA GLY A 149 -13.52 9.50 12.52
C GLY A 149 -13.18 8.60 13.70
N GLY A 150 -12.03 8.87 14.34
CA GLY A 150 -11.65 8.15 15.56
C GLY A 150 -12.75 8.30 16.62
N PRO A 151 -12.89 7.33 17.54
CA PRO A 151 -13.90 7.42 18.59
C PRO A 151 -13.65 8.69 19.41
N ALA A 152 -14.75 9.40 19.69
CA ALA A 152 -14.80 10.51 20.64
C ALA A 152 -14.51 10.03 22.08
#